data_AF-A0AAU6LHD1-F1
#
_entry.id   AF-A0AAU6LHD1-F1
#
_cell.length_a   1.000
_cell.length_b   1.000
_cell.length_c   1.000
_cell.angle_alpha   90.00
_cell.angle_beta   90.00
_cell.angle_gamma   90.00
#
_symmetry.space_group_name_H-M   'P 1'
#
loop_
_entity.id
_entity.type
_entity.pdbx_description
1 polymer ?
#
loop_
_entity_poly.entity_id
_entity_poly.type
_entity_poly.pdbx_seq_one_letter_code
_entity_poly.pdbx_strand_id
1 'polypeptide(L)'
;MPRQFDGSRVRAVRRGRELSQKELGARVGVRGPTVARWESGEEFPKGEKLPGIASALGQDLDVLFPYDGAVDLQLLRCDAGLSVAQASEAIDASRVPLSNAESGRRRLQDAYVGPLSHAYGVTTEELLAAQDVSFGLRRVRPLREARPSAPRTVGEKINYLLEHGYAGQTSPSNEQIAQAVNEHSGTTHMTADDIAALRSGAPTAASDAVRAGLAHALQVDIALFQDDAELSPAAGEFLEAIRFLGSIHQGQILGLAARGNQAGLSAGMMAKINEVVGELKNKLPGKQSEQ
;
A
#
# COMPACT_ATOMS: atom_id res chain seq x y z
N MET A 1 2.71 9.11 -17.20
CA MET A 1 1.52 9.99 -17.12
C MET A 1 1.87 11.11 -16.15
N PRO A 2 1.42 12.36 -16.32
CA PRO A 2 1.69 13.40 -15.35
C PRO A 2 0.85 13.19 -14.07
N ARG A 3 1.27 13.82 -12.96
CA ARG A 3 0.45 13.90 -11.73
C ARG A 3 -0.90 14.55 -12.02
N GLN A 4 -1.92 14.17 -11.26
CA GLN A 4 -3.26 14.73 -11.39
C GLN A 4 -3.30 16.13 -10.75
N PHE A 5 -3.81 17.11 -11.49
CA PHE A 5 -3.96 18.49 -11.01
C PHE A 5 -5.44 18.88 -10.97
N ASP A 6 -5.90 19.32 -9.79
CA ASP A 6 -7.24 19.87 -9.59
C ASP A 6 -7.15 21.33 -9.10
N GLY A 7 -7.48 22.26 -9.99
CA GLY A 7 -7.47 23.69 -9.71
C GLY A 7 -8.46 24.11 -8.61
N SER A 8 -9.61 23.43 -8.51
CA SER A 8 -10.62 23.73 -7.50
C SER A 8 -10.14 23.36 -6.09
N ARG A 9 -9.43 22.24 -5.98
CA ARG A 9 -8.78 21.79 -4.75
C ARG A 9 -7.65 22.73 -4.33
N VAL A 10 -6.79 23.12 -5.26
CA VAL A 10 -5.72 24.11 -5.01
C VAL A 10 -6.32 25.42 -4.48
N ARG A 11 -7.40 25.90 -5.10
CA ARG A 11 -8.11 27.10 -4.67
C ARG A 11 -8.67 26.98 -3.25
N ALA A 12 -9.29 25.83 -2.93
CA ALA A 12 -9.84 25.57 -1.61
C ALA A 12 -8.75 25.60 -0.53
N VAL A 13 -7.64 24.88 -0.75
CA VAL A 13 -6.49 24.84 0.19
C VAL A 13 -5.87 26.22 0.33
N ARG A 14 -5.66 26.95 -0.77
CA ARG A 14 -5.10 28.31 -0.73
C ARG A 14 -5.97 29.24 0.12
N ARG A 15 -7.29 29.22 -0.08
CA ARG A 15 -8.24 30.04 0.71
C ARG A 15 -8.26 29.64 2.17
N GLY A 16 -8.19 28.35 2.49
CA GLY A 16 -8.07 27.87 3.87
C GLY A 16 -6.79 28.32 4.58
N ARG A 17 -5.80 28.80 3.82
CA ARG A 17 -4.56 29.41 4.33
C ARG A 17 -4.51 30.92 4.21
N GLU A 18 -5.62 31.53 3.83
CA GLU A 18 -5.76 33.00 3.68
C GLU A 18 -4.75 33.61 2.70
N LEU A 19 -4.20 32.82 1.78
CA LEU A 19 -3.25 33.30 0.77
C LEU A 19 -4.01 33.86 -0.43
N SER A 20 -3.59 35.01 -0.94
CA SER A 20 -4.03 35.52 -2.23
C SER A 20 -3.38 34.76 -3.40
N GLN A 21 -3.98 34.84 -4.59
CA GLN A 21 -3.37 34.27 -5.81
C GLN A 21 -2.02 34.93 -6.12
N LYS A 22 -1.85 36.21 -5.79
CA LYS A 22 -0.60 36.95 -5.95
C LYS A 22 0.50 36.39 -5.03
N GLU A 23 0.17 36.10 -3.77
CA GLU A 23 1.12 35.53 -2.81
C GLU A 23 1.52 34.10 -3.17
N LEU A 24 0.55 33.26 -3.54
CA LEU A 24 0.87 31.90 -4.04
C LEU A 24 1.74 31.99 -5.30
N GLY A 25 1.40 32.89 -6.23
CA GLY A 25 2.19 33.12 -7.43
C GLY A 25 3.63 33.51 -7.09
N ALA A 26 3.83 34.48 -6.19
CA ALA A 26 5.15 34.91 -5.76
C ALA A 26 5.98 33.76 -5.16
N ARG A 27 5.37 32.90 -4.33
CA ARG A 27 6.05 31.72 -3.74
C ARG A 27 6.47 30.68 -4.77
N VAL A 28 5.72 30.54 -5.86
CA VAL A 28 5.95 29.53 -6.92
C VAL A 28 6.74 30.11 -8.11
N GLY A 29 7.01 31.42 -8.10
CA GLY A 29 7.72 32.13 -9.17
C GLY A 29 6.86 32.38 -10.42
N VAL A 30 5.56 32.63 -10.25
CA VAL A 30 4.62 32.98 -11.32
C VAL A 30 3.78 34.20 -10.94
N ARG A 31 3.05 34.77 -11.89
CA ARG A 31 2.15 35.90 -11.62
C ARG A 31 0.80 35.40 -11.09
N GLY A 32 0.13 36.20 -10.26
CA GLY A 32 -1.20 35.88 -9.72
C GLY A 32 -2.25 35.48 -10.77
N PRO A 33 -2.34 36.14 -11.94
CA PRO A 33 -3.25 35.72 -13.01
C PRO A 33 -2.97 34.33 -13.59
N THR A 34 -1.73 33.85 -13.52
CA THR A 34 -1.39 32.47 -13.90
C THR A 34 -2.00 31.47 -12.91
N VAL A 35 -1.92 31.77 -11.60
CA VAL A 35 -2.58 30.98 -10.56
C VAL A 35 -4.10 30.97 -10.75
N ALA A 36 -4.69 32.11 -11.11
CA ALA A 36 -6.12 32.20 -11.38
C ALA A 36 -6.57 31.26 -12.51
N ARG A 37 -5.83 31.23 -13.62
CA ARG A 37 -6.06 30.31 -14.75
C ARG A 37 -5.88 28.84 -14.37
N TRP A 38 -4.93 28.54 -13.49
CA TRP A 38 -4.79 27.18 -12.94
C TRP A 38 -6.01 26.78 -12.09
N GLU A 39 -6.47 27.68 -11.22
CA GLU A 39 -7.60 27.42 -10.34
C GLU A 39 -8.95 27.31 -11.07
N SER A 40 -9.09 27.96 -12.23
CA SER A 40 -10.28 27.83 -13.10
C SER A 40 -10.20 26.65 -14.05
N GLY A 41 -9.05 25.99 -14.17
CA GLY A 41 -8.82 24.89 -15.12
C GLY A 41 -8.60 25.35 -16.56
N GLU A 42 -8.41 26.64 -16.81
CA GLU A 42 -8.07 27.18 -18.13
C GLU A 42 -6.65 26.79 -18.56
N GLU A 43 -5.73 26.69 -17.61
CA GLU A 43 -4.35 26.26 -17.83
C GLU A 43 -3.90 25.27 -16.76
N PHE A 44 -2.86 24.48 -17.06
CA PHE A 44 -2.26 23.56 -16.11
C PHE A 44 -0.80 23.96 -15.83
N PRO A 45 -0.34 23.90 -14.57
CA PRO A 45 1.06 24.08 -14.26
C PRO A 45 1.90 22.95 -14.88
N LYS A 46 3.15 23.26 -15.21
CA LYS A 46 4.13 22.22 -15.55
C LYS A 46 4.36 21.32 -14.34
N GLY A 47 4.65 20.03 -14.58
CA GLY A 47 4.89 19.04 -13.53
C GLY A 47 5.93 19.50 -12.50
N GLU A 48 7.04 20.09 -12.94
CA GLU A 48 8.10 20.61 -12.06
C GLU A 48 7.65 21.74 -11.11
N LYS A 49 6.49 22.36 -11.33
CA LYS A 49 5.94 23.40 -10.43
C LYS A 49 5.07 22.81 -9.32
N LEU A 50 4.61 21.57 -9.45
CA LEU A 50 3.70 20.94 -8.48
C LEU A 50 4.31 20.81 -7.08
N PRO A 51 5.58 20.40 -6.89
CA PRO A 51 6.19 20.38 -5.55
C PRO A 51 6.26 21.77 -4.93
N GLY A 52 6.55 22.81 -5.74
CA GLY A 52 6.57 24.20 -5.28
C GLY A 52 5.20 24.70 -4.84
N ILE A 53 4.13 24.33 -5.57
CA ILE A 53 2.74 24.66 -5.19
C ILE A 53 2.38 23.95 -3.88
N ALA A 54 2.67 22.65 -3.77
CA ALA A 54 2.40 21.86 -2.57
C ALA A 54 3.13 22.42 -1.35
N SER A 55 4.43 22.73 -1.48
CA SER A 55 5.24 23.36 -0.43
C SER A 55 4.72 24.75 -0.03
N ALA A 56 4.39 25.61 -1.00
CA ALA A 56 3.84 26.94 -0.73
C ALA A 56 2.49 26.90 0.00
N LEU A 57 1.71 25.85 -0.28
CA LEU A 57 0.45 25.51 0.38
C LEU A 57 0.64 24.53 1.53
N GLY A 58 1.87 24.25 1.98
CA GLY A 58 2.26 23.28 3.00
C GLY A 58 1.41 22.02 3.04
N GLN A 59 1.08 21.48 1.88
CA GLN A 59 0.47 20.17 1.71
C GLN A 59 1.52 19.20 1.24
N ASP A 60 1.30 17.93 1.56
CA ASP A 60 2.06 16.85 0.96
C ASP A 60 1.77 16.78 -0.56
N LEU A 61 2.81 16.47 -1.35
CA LEU A 61 2.73 16.44 -2.81
C LEU A 61 1.77 15.36 -3.31
N ASP A 62 1.82 14.16 -2.72
CA ASP A 62 0.95 13.04 -3.08
C ASP A 62 -0.48 13.27 -2.60
N VAL A 63 -0.65 13.96 -1.49
CA VAL A 63 -1.98 14.40 -1.04
C VAL A 63 -2.57 15.35 -2.07
N LEU A 64 -1.90 16.47 -2.38
CA LEU A 64 -2.49 17.54 -3.20
C LEU A 64 -2.58 17.17 -4.68
N PHE A 65 -1.60 16.43 -5.21
CA PHE A 65 -1.47 16.06 -6.62
C PHE A 65 -1.20 14.55 -6.74
N PRO A 66 -2.24 13.71 -6.55
CA PRO A 66 -2.07 12.25 -6.53
C PRO A 66 -1.56 11.69 -7.86
N TYR A 67 -0.88 10.55 -7.78
CA TYR A 67 -0.35 9.83 -8.93
C TYR A 67 -0.44 8.32 -8.74
N ASP A 68 -1.19 7.67 -9.63
CA ASP A 68 -1.44 6.21 -9.58
C ASP A 68 -0.66 5.43 -10.65
N GLY A 69 0.19 6.11 -11.42
CA GLY A 69 0.94 5.50 -12.52
C GLY A 69 2.29 4.89 -12.10
N ALA A 70 3.01 4.34 -13.06
CA ALA A 70 4.39 3.87 -12.85
C ALA A 70 5.35 5.06 -12.71
N VAL A 71 6.35 4.95 -11.84
CA VAL A 71 7.35 6.01 -11.62
C VAL A 71 8.38 5.95 -12.75
N ASP A 72 8.37 6.95 -13.62
CA ASP A 72 9.33 7.12 -14.71
C ASP A 72 10.34 8.25 -14.42
N LEU A 73 11.37 8.40 -15.26
CA LEU A 73 12.39 9.43 -15.05
C LEU A 73 11.82 10.86 -15.05
N GLN A 74 10.79 11.10 -15.86
CA GLN A 74 10.18 12.41 -15.96
C GLN A 74 9.43 12.77 -14.67
N LEU A 75 8.73 11.81 -14.07
CA LEU A 75 8.06 11.97 -12.79
C LEU A 75 9.07 12.27 -11.69
N LEU A 76 10.13 11.46 -11.55
CA LEU A 76 11.17 11.70 -10.53
C LEU A 76 11.75 13.11 -10.63
N ARG A 77 12.07 13.56 -11.85
CA ARG A 77 12.56 14.92 -12.07
C ARG A 77 11.52 15.97 -11.64
N CYS A 78 10.27 15.78 -12.03
CA CYS A 78 9.20 16.74 -11.71
C CYS A 78 8.91 16.78 -10.20
N ASP A 79 8.97 15.65 -9.50
CA ASP A 79 8.76 15.53 -8.06
C ASP A 79 9.90 16.18 -7.26
N ALA A 80 11.12 16.14 -7.80
CA ALA A 80 12.25 16.93 -7.31
C ALA A 80 12.12 18.44 -7.61
N GLY A 81 11.07 18.86 -8.34
CA GLY A 81 10.83 20.26 -8.69
C GLY A 81 11.78 20.81 -9.75
N LEU A 82 12.47 19.93 -10.50
CA LEU A 82 13.50 20.32 -11.45
C LEU A 82 12.94 20.42 -12.87
N SER A 83 13.26 21.50 -13.56
CA SER A 83 13.13 21.55 -15.02
C SER A 83 14.19 20.65 -15.68
N VAL A 84 13.97 20.26 -16.94
CA VAL A 84 14.98 19.53 -17.74
C VAL A 84 16.31 20.29 -17.79
N ALA A 85 16.26 21.63 -17.84
CA ALA A 85 17.47 22.46 -17.85
C ALA A 85 18.27 22.32 -16.54
N GLN A 86 17.61 22.49 -15.40
CA GLN A 86 18.26 22.38 -14.08
C GLN A 86 18.79 20.97 -13.81
N ALA A 87 18.04 19.94 -14.20
CA ALA A 87 18.50 18.55 -14.08
C ALA A 87 19.71 18.26 -14.98
N SER A 88 19.79 18.89 -16.16
CA SER A 88 20.95 18.75 -17.06
C SER A 88 22.19 19.51 -16.56
N GLU A 89 21.99 20.65 -15.90
CA GLU A 89 23.06 21.38 -15.22
C GLU A 89 23.70 20.54 -14.11
N ALA A 90 22.91 19.73 -13.39
CA ALA A 90 23.42 18.84 -12.34
C ALA A 90 24.36 17.72 -12.84
N ILE A 91 24.35 17.42 -14.15
CA ILE A 91 25.25 16.45 -14.79
C ILE A 91 26.25 17.10 -15.76
N ASP A 92 26.34 18.43 -15.76
CA ASP A 92 27.17 19.21 -16.70
C ASP A 92 26.99 18.75 -18.16
N ALA A 93 25.73 18.56 -18.57
CA ALA A 93 25.40 18.08 -19.91
C ALA A 93 24.38 18.98 -20.61
N SER A 94 24.31 18.86 -21.93
CA SER A 94 23.18 19.41 -22.69
C SER A 94 21.86 18.72 -22.30
N ARG A 95 20.72 19.27 -22.69
CA ARG A 95 19.38 18.68 -22.40
C ARG A 95 19.13 17.34 -23.10
N VAL A 96 19.94 17.00 -24.11
CA VAL A 96 19.68 15.90 -25.04
C VAL A 96 19.75 14.51 -24.38
N PRO A 97 20.79 14.17 -23.57
CA PRO A 97 20.88 12.85 -22.95
C PRO A 97 19.69 12.58 -22.02
N LEU A 98 19.32 13.56 -21.19
CA LEU A 98 18.20 13.42 -20.26
C LEU A 98 16.86 13.32 -21.01
N SER A 99 16.63 14.17 -22.02
CA SER A 99 15.40 14.11 -22.82
C SER A 99 15.26 12.79 -23.58
N ASN A 100 16.36 12.23 -24.08
CA ASN A 100 16.34 10.92 -24.74
C ASN A 100 16.09 9.79 -23.75
N ALA A 101 16.58 9.90 -22.51
CA ALA A 101 16.32 8.91 -21.48
C ALA A 101 14.86 8.94 -21.00
N GLU A 102 14.32 10.14 -20.73
CA GLU A 102 12.92 10.31 -20.31
C GLU A 102 11.92 9.80 -21.36
N SER A 103 12.25 9.95 -22.65
CA SER A 103 11.43 9.48 -23.75
C SER A 103 11.68 8.03 -24.17
N GLY A 104 12.57 7.31 -23.47
CA GLY A 104 12.87 5.90 -23.77
C GLY A 104 13.68 5.68 -25.06
N ARG A 105 14.32 6.72 -25.60
CA ARG A 105 15.10 6.64 -26.86
C ARG A 105 16.54 6.18 -26.65
N ARG A 106 17.21 6.70 -25.62
CA ARG A 106 18.60 6.36 -25.31
C ARG A 106 18.86 6.40 -23.80
N ARG A 107 19.47 5.34 -23.27
CA ARG A 107 19.74 5.22 -21.84
C ARG A 107 20.76 6.26 -21.39
N LEU A 108 20.65 6.67 -20.12
CA LEU A 108 21.64 7.47 -19.42
C LEU A 108 22.96 6.71 -19.39
N GLN A 109 24.07 7.44 -19.51
CA GLN A 109 25.39 6.90 -19.25
C GLN A 109 25.58 6.74 -17.75
N ASP A 110 26.37 5.75 -17.32
CA ASP A 110 26.59 5.45 -15.91
C ASP A 110 27.14 6.65 -15.12
N ALA A 111 27.94 7.50 -15.78
CA ALA A 111 28.46 8.75 -15.20
C ALA A 111 27.35 9.73 -14.75
N TYR A 112 26.17 9.69 -15.38
CA TYR A 112 25.05 10.58 -15.06
C TYR A 112 24.14 10.04 -13.97
N VAL A 113 24.19 8.72 -13.71
CA VAL A 113 23.26 8.04 -12.81
C VAL A 113 23.42 8.53 -11.37
N GLY A 114 24.66 8.60 -10.88
CA GLY A 114 24.96 9.09 -9.52
C GLY A 114 24.48 10.53 -9.30
N PRO A 115 24.94 11.51 -10.09
CA PRO A 115 24.55 12.91 -9.91
C PRO A 115 23.05 13.15 -10.07
N LEU A 116 22.37 12.49 -11.02
CA LEU A 116 20.91 12.61 -11.16
C LEU A 116 20.16 12.00 -9.98
N SER A 117 20.61 10.85 -9.46
CA SER A 117 19.97 10.23 -8.29
C SER A 117 20.05 11.14 -7.07
N HIS A 118 21.21 11.78 -6.87
CA HIS A 118 21.40 12.79 -5.83
C HIS A 118 20.52 14.03 -6.06
N ALA A 119 20.51 14.57 -7.27
CA ALA A 119 19.69 15.74 -7.61
C ALA A 119 18.18 15.47 -7.45
N TYR A 120 17.73 14.25 -7.68
CA TYR A 120 16.33 13.84 -7.53
C TYR A 120 15.98 13.42 -6.10
N GLY A 121 16.97 13.27 -5.21
CA GLY A 121 16.76 12.81 -3.84
C GLY A 121 16.34 11.34 -3.74
N VAL A 122 16.73 10.50 -4.70
CA VAL A 122 16.40 9.06 -4.76
C VAL A 122 17.67 8.21 -4.78
N THR A 123 17.52 6.91 -4.55
CA THR A 123 18.63 5.97 -4.71
C THR A 123 18.96 5.74 -6.19
N THR A 124 20.20 5.33 -6.46
CA THR A 124 20.62 4.90 -7.80
C THR A 124 19.74 3.76 -8.34
N GLU A 125 19.31 2.83 -7.48
CA GLU A 125 18.43 1.74 -7.86
C GLU A 125 17.05 2.24 -8.32
N GLU A 126 16.45 3.18 -7.59
CA GLU A 126 15.16 3.77 -7.95
C GLU A 126 15.25 4.55 -9.26
N LEU A 127 16.33 5.29 -9.49
CA LEU A 127 16.54 6.00 -10.75
C LEU A 127 16.67 5.03 -11.93
N LEU A 128 17.43 3.95 -11.78
CA LEU A 128 17.59 2.94 -12.84
C LEU A 128 16.28 2.19 -13.10
N ALA A 129 15.50 1.90 -12.06
CA ALA A 129 14.16 1.31 -12.20
C ALA A 129 13.20 2.26 -12.92
N ALA A 130 13.21 3.55 -12.59
CA ALA A 130 12.40 4.56 -13.28
C ALA A 130 12.83 4.74 -14.74
N GLN A 131 14.13 4.61 -15.02
CA GLN A 131 14.63 4.55 -16.39
C GLN A 131 14.08 3.33 -17.13
N ASP A 132 14.04 2.15 -16.53
CA ASP A 132 13.42 0.99 -17.18
C ASP A 132 11.94 1.26 -17.54
N VAL A 133 11.18 1.89 -16.65
CA VAL A 133 9.80 2.32 -16.92
C VAL A 133 9.72 3.28 -18.12
N SER A 134 10.61 4.26 -18.22
CA SER A 134 10.68 5.17 -19.39
C SER A 134 10.93 4.44 -20.71
N PHE A 135 11.61 3.29 -20.69
CA PHE A 135 11.87 2.45 -21.87
C PHE A 135 10.74 1.47 -22.18
N GLY A 136 9.63 1.53 -21.44
CA GLY A 136 8.57 0.52 -21.53
C GLY A 136 9.01 -0.87 -21.04
N LEU A 137 10.24 -0.98 -20.52
CA LEU A 137 10.69 -2.12 -19.77
C LEU A 137 10.02 -2.01 -18.42
N ARG A 138 8.78 -2.51 -18.32
CA ARG A 138 8.29 -2.93 -17.03
C ARG A 138 9.28 -4.00 -16.57
N ARG A 139 10.29 -3.60 -15.79
CA ARG A 139 10.78 -4.51 -14.77
C ARG A 139 9.51 -4.89 -14.04
N VAL A 140 9.20 -6.18 -14.09
CA VAL A 140 8.55 -6.82 -12.96
C VAL A 140 9.50 -6.52 -11.81
N ARG A 141 9.35 -5.34 -11.19
CA ARG A 141 9.92 -5.07 -9.88
C ARG A 141 9.42 -6.27 -9.08
N PRO A 142 10.27 -7.02 -8.36
CA PRO A 142 9.72 -7.86 -7.32
C PRO A 142 8.84 -6.91 -6.51
N LEU A 143 7.54 -7.21 -6.54
CA LEU A 143 6.49 -6.45 -5.91
C LEU A 143 7.05 -5.95 -4.57
N ARG A 144 7.07 -4.60 -4.38
CA ARG A 144 7.08 -3.90 -3.09
C ARG A 144 7.10 -4.92 -1.94
N GLU A 145 8.25 -5.18 -1.29
CA GLU A 145 8.43 -6.24 -0.27
C GLU A 145 7.23 -7.19 -0.23
N ALA A 146 7.17 -8.09 -1.22
CA ALA A 146 5.93 -8.66 -1.75
C ALA A 146 4.83 -8.60 -0.71
N ARG A 147 3.84 -7.70 -0.88
CA ARG A 147 2.53 -7.86 -0.20
C ARG A 147 2.32 -9.36 -0.22
N PRO A 148 2.40 -10.09 0.91
CA PRO A 148 2.31 -11.54 0.85
C PRO A 148 1.00 -11.77 0.13
N SER A 149 1.07 -12.38 -1.06
CA SER A 149 -0.13 -12.62 -1.84
C SER A 149 -1.10 -13.28 -0.89
N ALA A 150 -2.33 -12.75 -0.78
CA ALA A 150 -3.31 -13.27 0.16
C ALA A 150 -3.24 -14.81 0.15
N PRO A 151 -3.10 -15.43 1.34
CA PRO A 151 -2.75 -16.84 1.44
C PRO A 151 -3.70 -17.66 0.57
N ARG A 152 -3.11 -18.42 -0.33
CA ARG A 152 -3.79 -19.09 -1.42
C ARG A 152 -4.11 -20.52 -0.99
N THR A 153 -3.06 -21.28 -0.74
CA THR A 153 -3.22 -22.67 -0.33
C THR A 153 -3.86 -22.79 1.05
N VAL A 154 -4.52 -23.93 1.32
CA VAL A 154 -5.04 -24.27 2.65
C VAL A 154 -3.93 -24.14 3.72
N GLY A 155 -2.72 -24.59 3.39
CA GLY A 155 -1.54 -24.45 4.25
C GLY A 155 -1.15 -23.01 4.56
N GLU A 156 -1.10 -22.15 3.54
CA GLU A 156 -0.84 -20.72 3.71
C GLU A 156 -1.90 -20.05 4.58
N LYS A 157 -3.19 -20.42 4.41
CA LYS A 157 -4.30 -19.87 5.20
C LYS A 157 -4.23 -20.30 6.66
N ILE A 158 -3.89 -21.56 6.93
CA ILE A 158 -3.65 -22.05 8.30
C ILE A 158 -2.51 -21.25 8.95
N ASN A 159 -1.36 -21.13 8.27
CA ASN A 159 -0.21 -20.39 8.81
C ASN A 159 -0.56 -18.93 9.10
N TYR A 160 -1.27 -18.28 8.17
CA TYR A 160 -1.67 -16.88 8.29
C TYR A 160 -2.58 -16.63 9.50
N LEU A 161 -3.55 -17.51 9.74
CA LEU A 161 -4.45 -17.44 10.90
C LEU A 161 -3.72 -17.70 12.21
N LEU A 162 -2.78 -18.64 12.25
CA LEU A 162 -2.01 -18.93 13.46
C LEU A 162 -1.07 -17.78 13.84
N GLU A 163 -0.54 -17.07 12.85
CA GLU A 163 0.36 -15.93 13.03
C GLU A 163 -0.39 -14.64 13.41
N HIS A 164 -1.56 -14.39 12.81
CA HIS A 164 -2.25 -13.10 12.94
C HIS A 164 -3.61 -13.16 13.67
N GLY A 165 -4.26 -14.33 13.72
CA GLY A 165 -5.63 -14.49 14.23
C GLY A 165 -5.76 -14.63 15.75
N TYR A 166 -4.66 -14.92 16.45
CA TYR A 166 -4.65 -15.18 17.90
C TYR A 166 -4.00 -14.04 18.70
N ALA A 167 -4.38 -12.79 18.42
CA ALA A 167 -3.87 -11.63 19.14
C ALA A 167 -4.14 -11.73 20.65
N GLY A 168 -3.08 -11.94 21.45
CA GLY A 168 -3.18 -12.08 22.91
C GLY A 168 -3.58 -13.46 23.43
N GLN A 169 -3.65 -14.48 22.56
CA GLN A 169 -3.91 -15.87 22.92
C GLN A 169 -2.77 -16.78 22.42
N THR A 170 -2.64 -17.98 22.99
CA THR A 170 -1.69 -18.97 22.47
C THR A 170 -2.31 -19.66 21.26
N SER A 171 -1.63 -19.63 20.11
CA SER A 171 -2.06 -20.31 18.90
C SER A 171 -2.18 -21.82 19.15
N PRO A 172 -3.22 -22.50 18.63
CA PRO A 172 -3.36 -23.93 18.79
C PRO A 172 -2.22 -24.70 18.10
N SER A 173 -1.76 -25.76 18.73
CA SER A 173 -0.74 -26.68 18.19
C SER A 173 -1.33 -27.57 17.08
N ASN A 174 -0.46 -28.18 16.27
CA ASN A 174 -0.89 -29.10 15.21
C ASN A 174 -1.70 -30.29 15.77
N GLU A 175 -1.37 -30.77 16.97
CA GLU A 175 -2.10 -31.84 17.67
C GLU A 175 -3.52 -31.41 18.02
N GLN A 176 -3.67 -30.19 18.55
CA GLN A 176 -4.98 -29.62 18.89
C GLN A 176 -5.84 -29.38 17.64
N ILE A 177 -5.23 -28.92 16.55
CA ILE A 177 -5.92 -28.73 15.27
C ILE A 177 -6.38 -30.08 14.72
N ALA A 178 -5.50 -31.10 14.69
CA ALA A 178 -5.82 -32.43 14.20
C ALA A 178 -6.95 -33.08 15.02
N GLN A 179 -6.89 -32.95 16.34
CA GLN A 179 -7.94 -33.45 17.24
C GLN A 179 -9.29 -32.80 16.94
N ALA A 180 -9.34 -31.46 16.84
CA ALA A 180 -10.58 -30.74 16.55
C ALA A 180 -11.17 -31.08 15.17
N VAL A 181 -10.31 -31.30 14.16
CA VAL A 181 -10.74 -31.74 12.82
C VAL A 181 -11.37 -33.14 12.88
N ASN A 182 -10.76 -34.06 13.63
CA ASN A 182 -11.25 -35.43 13.77
C ASN A 182 -12.57 -35.48 14.55
N GLU A 183 -12.68 -34.71 15.63
CA GLU A 183 -13.90 -34.58 16.42
C GLU A 183 -15.07 -34.02 15.59
N HIS A 184 -14.79 -33.05 14.71
CA HIS A 184 -15.80 -32.45 13.86
C HIS A 184 -16.25 -33.37 12.71
N SER A 185 -15.30 -34.03 12.06
CA SER A 185 -15.58 -34.84 10.87
C SER A 185 -16.07 -36.26 11.18
N GLY A 186 -15.79 -36.78 12.38
CA GLY A 186 -16.21 -38.10 12.89
C GLY A 186 -15.70 -39.32 12.10
N THR A 187 -15.12 -39.11 10.93
CA THR A 187 -14.72 -40.13 9.93
C THR A 187 -13.32 -39.89 9.38
N THR A 188 -12.71 -38.74 9.67
CA THR A 188 -11.35 -38.42 9.25
C THR A 188 -10.38 -38.72 10.38
N HIS A 189 -9.22 -39.26 10.05
CA HIS A 189 -8.11 -39.48 10.96
C HIS A 189 -6.91 -38.64 10.52
N MET A 190 -6.91 -37.37 10.89
CA MET A 190 -5.77 -36.48 10.75
C MET A 190 -4.82 -36.63 11.94
N THR A 191 -3.53 -36.67 11.66
CA THR A 191 -2.47 -36.60 12.66
C THR A 191 -1.85 -35.20 12.69
N ALA A 192 -1.02 -34.92 13.71
CA ALA A 192 -0.26 -33.67 13.79
C ALA A 192 0.70 -33.51 12.60
N ASP A 193 1.23 -34.62 12.07
CA ASP A 193 2.13 -34.64 10.91
C ASP A 193 1.37 -34.31 9.62
N ASP A 194 0.10 -34.72 9.49
CA ASP A 194 -0.74 -34.36 8.35
C ASP A 194 -1.05 -32.86 8.33
N ILE A 195 -1.28 -32.25 9.50
CA ILE A 195 -1.43 -30.80 9.62
C ILE A 195 -0.12 -30.08 9.29
N ALA A 196 1.02 -30.61 9.72
CA ALA A 196 2.33 -30.06 9.37
C ALA A 196 2.59 -30.15 7.84
N ALA A 197 2.23 -31.26 7.22
CA ALA A 197 2.35 -31.46 5.77
C ALA A 197 1.49 -30.46 5.00
N LEU A 198 0.22 -30.27 5.40
CA LEU A 198 -0.65 -29.24 4.85
C LEU A 198 -0.04 -27.85 4.94
N ARG A 199 0.46 -27.47 6.12
CA ARG A 199 1.09 -26.16 6.38
C ARG A 199 2.36 -25.92 5.57
N SER A 200 3.07 -26.97 5.17
CA SER A 200 4.29 -26.89 4.36
C SER A 200 4.04 -26.79 2.85
N GLY A 201 2.77 -26.86 2.41
CA GLY A 201 2.41 -26.77 0.99
C GLY A 201 2.50 -28.09 0.22
N ALA A 202 2.52 -29.24 0.92
CA ALA A 202 2.39 -30.52 0.25
C ALA A 202 1.02 -30.60 -0.47
N PRO A 203 0.94 -31.18 -1.69
CA PRO A 203 -0.28 -31.24 -2.49
C PRO A 203 -1.23 -32.33 -1.97
N THR A 204 -1.66 -32.22 -0.72
CA THR A 204 -2.80 -32.97 -0.22
C THR A 204 -4.02 -32.09 -0.47
N ALA A 205 -4.73 -32.33 -1.57
CA ALA A 205 -6.04 -31.75 -1.76
C ALA A 205 -6.90 -32.13 -0.55
N ALA A 206 -7.16 -31.17 0.34
CA ALA A 206 -7.94 -31.41 1.54
C ALA A 206 -9.39 -31.70 1.12
N SER A 207 -9.95 -32.82 1.58
CA SER A 207 -11.35 -33.14 1.36
C SER A 207 -12.25 -32.07 2.00
N ASP A 208 -13.49 -31.96 1.53
CA ASP A 208 -14.45 -30.98 2.10
C ASP A 208 -14.68 -31.20 3.60
N ALA A 209 -14.63 -32.45 4.05
CA ALA A 209 -14.71 -32.79 5.47
C ALA A 209 -13.51 -32.24 6.27
N VAL A 210 -12.30 -32.30 5.71
CA VAL A 210 -11.09 -31.72 6.31
C VAL A 210 -11.19 -30.19 6.32
N ARG A 211 -11.65 -29.55 5.24
CA ARG A 211 -11.83 -28.09 5.17
C ARG A 211 -12.86 -27.59 6.18
N ALA A 212 -13.98 -28.31 6.34
CA ALA A 212 -14.98 -28.02 7.37
C ALA A 212 -14.42 -28.17 8.79
N GLY A 213 -13.68 -29.24 9.04
CA GLY A 213 -13.01 -29.45 10.33
C GLY A 213 -11.98 -28.36 10.65
N LEU A 214 -11.21 -27.91 9.66
CA LEU A 214 -10.23 -26.82 9.82
C LEU A 214 -10.91 -25.48 10.11
N ALA A 215 -12.01 -25.19 9.42
CA ALA A 215 -12.84 -24.01 9.65
C ALA A 215 -13.37 -23.98 11.10
N HIS A 216 -13.87 -25.12 11.56
CA HIS A 216 -14.34 -25.28 12.94
C HIS A 216 -13.20 -25.12 13.96
N ALA A 217 -12.07 -25.80 13.75
CA ALA A 217 -10.91 -25.77 14.65
C ALA A 217 -10.32 -24.35 14.80
N LEU A 218 -10.26 -23.59 13.71
CA LEU A 218 -9.70 -22.24 13.67
C LEU A 218 -10.78 -21.16 13.87
N GLN A 219 -12.04 -21.56 14.10
CA GLN A 219 -13.20 -20.68 14.33
C GLN A 219 -13.41 -19.63 13.23
N VAL A 220 -13.20 -20.03 11.98
CA VAL A 220 -13.40 -19.20 10.79
C VAL A 220 -14.48 -19.81 9.89
N ASP A 221 -14.99 -19.02 8.95
CA ASP A 221 -15.94 -19.51 7.96
C ASP A 221 -15.27 -20.51 7.00
N ILE A 222 -16.00 -21.58 6.63
CA ILE A 222 -15.52 -22.62 5.71
C ILE A 222 -15.15 -22.07 4.32
N ALA A 223 -15.79 -20.98 3.89
CA ALA A 223 -15.50 -20.30 2.63
C ALA A 223 -14.03 -19.86 2.53
N LEU A 224 -13.36 -19.64 3.66
CA LEU A 224 -11.95 -19.28 3.69
C LEU A 224 -11.06 -20.40 3.15
N PHE A 225 -11.40 -21.65 3.46
CA PHE A 225 -10.60 -22.82 3.08
C PHE A 225 -10.94 -23.40 1.71
N GLN A 226 -11.81 -22.76 0.92
CA GLN A 226 -12.10 -23.17 -0.46
C GLN A 226 -10.94 -22.84 -1.42
N ASP A 227 -10.98 -23.42 -2.64
CA ASP A 227 -9.91 -23.28 -3.64
C ASP A 227 -9.75 -21.85 -4.19
N ASP A 228 -8.52 -21.49 -4.56
CA ASP A 228 -8.11 -20.11 -4.87
C ASP A 228 -8.72 -19.46 -6.09
N ALA A 229 -9.29 -20.26 -7.00
CA ALA A 229 -10.03 -19.73 -8.13
C ALA A 229 -11.33 -19.02 -7.68
N GLU A 230 -11.75 -19.22 -6.42
CA GLU A 230 -13.05 -18.80 -5.88
C GLU A 230 -12.94 -18.10 -4.51
N LEU A 231 -11.80 -17.48 -4.18
CA LEU A 231 -11.73 -16.64 -2.98
C LEU A 231 -12.76 -15.51 -3.09
N SER A 232 -13.84 -15.62 -2.32
CA SER A 232 -14.88 -14.61 -2.31
C SER A 232 -14.31 -13.26 -1.85
N PRO A 233 -14.84 -12.13 -2.37
CA PRO A 233 -14.41 -10.80 -1.91
C PRO A 233 -14.44 -10.66 -0.37
N ALA A 234 -15.43 -11.27 0.29
CA ALA A 234 -15.57 -11.27 1.74
C ALA A 234 -14.44 -12.03 2.46
N ALA A 235 -14.00 -13.19 1.94
CA ALA A 235 -12.89 -13.94 2.51
C ALA A 235 -11.56 -13.18 2.37
N GLY A 236 -11.36 -12.49 1.25
CA GLY A 236 -10.21 -11.60 1.05
C GLY A 236 -10.20 -10.43 2.03
N GLU A 237 -11.33 -9.75 2.20
CA GLU A 237 -11.48 -8.63 3.15
C GLU A 237 -11.22 -9.07 4.61
N PHE A 238 -11.67 -10.27 4.99
CA PHE A 238 -11.46 -10.82 6.33
C PHE A 238 -9.97 -11.07 6.64
N LEU A 239 -9.22 -11.65 5.70
CA LEU A 239 -7.78 -11.87 5.87
C LEU A 239 -6.99 -10.57 5.98
N GLU A 240 -7.40 -9.54 5.25
CA GLU A 240 -6.81 -8.20 5.34
C GLU A 240 -7.08 -7.56 6.71
N ALA A 241 -8.30 -7.71 7.24
CA ALA A 241 -8.66 -7.22 8.57
C ALA A 241 -7.84 -7.89 9.68
N ILE A 242 -7.65 -9.22 9.63
CA ILE A 242 -6.86 -9.97 10.62
C ILE A 242 -5.40 -9.49 10.63
N ARG A 243 -4.75 -9.34 9.47
CA ARG A 243 -3.36 -8.86 9.40
C ARG A 243 -3.22 -7.44 9.93
N PHE A 244 -4.19 -6.58 9.63
CA PHE A 244 -4.21 -5.22 10.15
C PHE A 244 -4.29 -5.21 11.69
N LEU A 245 -5.17 -6.02 12.28
CA LEU A 245 -5.28 -6.16 13.74
C LEU A 245 -4.00 -6.74 14.38
N GLY A 246 -3.38 -7.75 13.75
CA GLY A 246 -2.09 -8.30 14.18
C GLY A 246 -0.97 -7.24 14.17
N SER A 247 -0.94 -6.39 13.15
CA SER A 247 0.03 -5.28 13.04
C SER A 247 -0.11 -4.25 14.18
N ILE A 248 -1.34 -4.02 14.68
CA ILE A 248 -1.59 -3.15 15.84
C ILE A 248 -0.98 -3.74 17.11
N HIS A 249 -1.23 -5.03 17.38
CA HIS A 249 -0.80 -5.68 18.61
C HIS A 249 0.71 -5.94 18.69
N GLN A 250 1.38 -6.12 17.54
CA GLN A 250 2.85 -6.29 17.47
C GLN A 250 3.62 -4.95 17.60
N GLY A 251 2.95 -3.85 17.95
CA GLY A 251 3.59 -2.55 18.16
C GLY A 251 4.05 -1.85 16.88
N GLN A 252 3.73 -2.38 15.69
CA GLN A 252 4.05 -1.76 14.40
C GLN A 252 3.16 -0.53 14.12
N ILE A 253 2.07 -0.32 14.88
CA ILE A 253 1.19 0.86 14.80
C ILE A 253 1.43 1.83 15.98
N LEU A 254 2.69 1.96 16.42
CA LEU A 254 3.15 3.18 17.13
C LEU A 254 3.76 4.22 16.17
N GLY A 255 3.86 3.91 14.87
CA GLY A 255 4.35 4.82 13.82
C GLY A 255 3.26 5.53 12.99
N LEU A 256 1.98 5.13 13.09
CA LEU A 256 0.92 5.62 12.19
C LEU A 256 0.13 6.81 12.75
N ALA A 257 0.11 7.00 14.08
CA ALA A 257 -0.54 8.15 14.72
C ALA A 257 0.27 9.46 14.57
N ALA A 258 1.54 9.39 14.17
CA ALA A 258 2.41 10.57 14.00
C ALA A 258 2.45 11.13 12.57
N ARG A 259 1.78 10.50 11.60
CA ARG A 259 1.69 11.00 10.21
C ARG A 259 0.23 11.22 9.86
N GLY A 260 -0.22 12.47 10.01
CA GLY A 260 -1.59 12.94 9.83
C GLY A 260 -2.18 12.71 8.43
N ASN A 261 -2.54 11.47 8.12
CA ASN A 261 -3.48 11.15 7.06
C ASN A 261 -4.85 10.86 7.71
N GLN A 262 -5.85 11.66 7.38
CA GLN A 262 -7.27 11.40 7.69
C GLN A 262 -7.82 10.30 6.78
N ALA A 263 -7.10 9.18 6.73
CA ALA A 263 -7.67 7.87 6.49
C ALA A 263 -7.29 7.02 7.71
N GLY A 264 -7.72 7.49 8.89
CA GLY A 264 -8.30 6.54 9.81
C GLY A 264 -9.28 5.69 9.00
N LEU A 265 -9.18 4.38 9.20
CA LEU A 265 -10.05 3.33 8.65
C LEU A 265 -11.33 3.87 8.00
N SER A 266 -11.59 3.52 6.74
CA SER A 266 -12.80 3.96 6.04
C SER A 266 -14.04 3.74 6.91
N ALA A 267 -15.10 4.56 6.78
CA ALA A 267 -16.28 4.40 7.62
C ALA A 267 -16.85 2.96 7.57
N GLY A 268 -16.76 2.29 6.43
CA GLY A 268 -17.09 0.87 6.29
C GLY A 268 -16.13 -0.06 7.05
N MET A 269 -14.83 0.21 7.03
CA MET A 269 -13.83 -0.56 7.77
C MET A 269 -13.90 -0.29 9.28
N MET A 270 -14.24 0.92 9.71
CA MET A 270 -14.57 1.25 11.12
C MET A 270 -15.84 0.55 11.58
N ALA A 271 -16.86 0.48 10.74
CA ALA A 271 -18.08 -0.28 11.03
C ALA A 271 -17.76 -1.77 11.17
N LYS A 272 -16.95 -2.32 10.26
CA LYS A 272 -16.51 -3.73 10.32
C LYS A 272 -15.61 -4.01 11.53
N ILE A 273 -14.73 -3.09 11.90
CA ILE A 273 -13.92 -3.20 13.11
C ILE A 273 -14.79 -3.11 14.35
N ASN A 274 -15.78 -2.22 14.41
CA ASN A 274 -16.72 -2.15 15.53
C ASN A 274 -17.64 -3.39 15.60
N GLU A 275 -18.00 -3.97 14.45
CA GLU A 275 -18.72 -5.25 14.36
C GLU A 275 -17.85 -6.38 14.92
N VAL A 276 -16.62 -6.54 14.43
CA VAL A 276 -15.67 -7.57 14.90
C VAL A 276 -15.27 -7.36 16.37
N VAL A 277 -15.05 -6.12 16.81
CA VAL A 277 -14.80 -5.77 18.22
C VAL A 277 -16.04 -6.00 19.08
N GLY A 278 -17.25 -5.79 18.54
CA GLY A 278 -18.52 -6.09 19.20
C GLY A 278 -18.76 -7.59 19.35
N GLU A 279 -18.47 -8.37 18.31
CA GLU A 279 -18.52 -9.83 18.31
C GLU A 279 -17.48 -10.45 19.25
N LEU A 280 -16.28 -9.86 19.33
CA LEU A 280 -15.25 -10.22 20.30
C LEU A 280 -15.65 -9.83 21.74
N LYS A 281 -16.28 -8.67 21.95
CA LYS A 281 -16.79 -8.24 23.27
C LYS A 281 -17.93 -9.12 23.76
N ASN A 282 -18.81 -9.59 22.88
CA ASN A 282 -19.89 -10.52 23.24
C ASN A 282 -19.38 -11.95 23.52
N LYS A 283 -18.12 -12.26 23.18
CA LYS A 283 -17.44 -13.51 23.53
C LYS A 283 -16.44 -13.38 24.69
N LEU A 284 -16.30 -12.20 25.28
CA LEU A 284 -15.56 -12.01 26.53
C LEU A 284 -16.54 -12.17 27.71
N PRO A 285 -16.30 -13.08 28.67
CA PRO A 285 -17.04 -13.05 29.91
C PRO A 285 -16.75 -11.73 30.61
N GLY A 286 -17.78 -10.88 30.73
CA GLY A 286 -17.74 -9.77 31.66
C GLY A 286 -17.37 -10.34 33.03
N LYS A 287 -16.31 -9.79 33.64
CA LYS A 287 -16.04 -10.04 35.06
C LYS A 287 -17.33 -9.76 35.80
N GLN A 288 -17.94 -10.80 36.37
CA GLN A 288 -18.81 -10.66 37.50
C GLN A 288 -17.98 -9.97 38.58
N SER A 289 -18.25 -8.69 38.80
CA SER A 289 -17.91 -8.02 40.04
C SER A 289 -18.76 -8.66 41.14
N GLU A 290 -18.17 -9.59 41.89
CA GLU A 290 -18.64 -9.91 43.23
C GLU A 290 -18.17 -8.80 44.17
N GLN A 291 -19.08 -7.89 44.51
CA GLN A 291 -19.49 -7.49 45.86
C GLN A 291 -20.51 -6.35 45.77
#